data_AF-A0A6L7HTT9-F1
#
_entry.id   AF-A0A6L7HTT9-F1
#
_cell.length_a   1.000
_cell.length_b   1.000
_cell.length_c   1.000
_cell.angle_alpha   90.00
_cell.angle_beta   90.00
_cell.angle_gamma   90.00
#
_symmetry.space_group_name_H-M   'P 1'
#
loop_
_entity.id
_entity.type
_entity.pdbx_description
1 polymer ?
#
loop_
_entity_poly.entity_id
_entity_poly.type
_entity_poly.pdbx_seq_one_letter_code
_entity_poly.pdbx_strand_id
1 'polypeptide(L)'
;MPHIRMRGLPQEAVASISETLLDELASQCQIKADGFTLDWVPSVSYRAGKVDKTFVQVEVLWFPKDPEIRHAVEQIIRQAVLTAYSPEKHISIMFMALTPQCYYRDGQHF
;
A
#
# COMPACT_ATOMS: atom_id res chain seq x y z
N MET A 1 9.99 -6.87 1.41
CA MET A 1 9.61 -6.49 0.05
C MET A 1 8.11 -6.51 -0.09
N PRO A 2 7.44 -5.42 0.29
CA PRO A 2 6.04 -5.27 -0.05
C PRO A 2 5.89 -4.51 -1.38
N HIS A 3 5.00 -5.01 -2.24
CA HIS A 3 4.43 -4.22 -3.32
C HIS A 3 3.15 -3.58 -2.82
N ILE A 4 3.09 -2.25 -2.88
CA ILE A 4 1.95 -1.45 -2.43
C ILE A 4 1.24 -0.93 -3.67
N ARG A 5 -0.06 -1.19 -3.77
CA ARG A 5 -0.89 -0.68 -4.87
C ARG A 5 -2.05 0.10 -4.30
N MET A 6 -2.30 1.28 -4.86
CA MET A 6 -3.35 2.18 -4.38
C MET A 6 -4.39 2.47 -5.47
N ARG A 7 -5.67 2.34 -5.10
CA ARG A 7 -6.84 2.60 -5.94
C ARG A 7 -7.80 3.54 -5.22
N GLY A 8 -8.64 4.25 -5.98
CA GLY A 8 -9.61 5.19 -5.42
C GLY A 8 -9.00 6.52 -4.96
N LEU A 9 -7.76 6.80 -5.36
CA LEU A 9 -7.03 8.04 -5.11
C LEU A 9 -6.71 8.75 -6.43
N PRO A 10 -6.66 10.10 -6.43
CA PRO A 10 -6.01 10.85 -7.49
C PRO A 10 -4.53 10.47 -7.60
N GLN A 11 -3.96 10.58 -8.81
CA GLN A 11 -2.56 10.22 -9.05
C GLN A 11 -1.60 11.09 -8.23
N GLU A 12 -1.88 12.39 -8.13
CA GLU A 12 -1.13 13.37 -7.37
C GLU A 12 -1.07 13.07 -5.88
N ALA A 13 -2.15 12.48 -5.32
CA ALA A 13 -2.16 12.07 -3.92
C ALA A 13 -1.21 10.90 -3.68
N VAL A 14 -1.17 9.92 -4.59
CA VAL A 14 -0.22 8.79 -4.49
C VAL A 14 1.22 9.27 -4.69
N ALA A 15 1.45 10.22 -5.59
CA ALA A 15 2.75 10.85 -5.76
C ALA A 15 3.23 11.56 -4.47
N SER A 16 2.36 12.35 -3.83
CA SER A 16 2.70 13.00 -2.55
C SER A 16 2.94 11.99 -1.43
N ILE A 17 2.13 10.93 -1.33
CA ILE A 17 2.36 9.83 -0.38
C ILE A 17 3.74 9.19 -0.58
N SER A 18 4.20 9.08 -1.83
CA SER A 18 5.48 8.44 -2.16
C SER A 18 6.71 9.18 -1.62
N GLU A 19 6.58 10.46 -1.25
CA GLU A 19 7.68 11.28 -0.74
C GLU A 19 8.23 10.78 0.61
N THR A 20 7.39 10.20 1.48
CA THR A 20 7.82 9.76 2.82
C THR A 20 7.43 8.31 3.14
N LEU A 21 6.37 7.77 2.54
CA LEU A 21 5.79 6.49 2.97
C LEU A 21 6.80 5.34 2.91
N LEU A 22 7.62 5.26 1.86
CA LEU A 22 8.55 4.14 1.70
C LEU A 22 9.64 4.14 2.76
N ASP A 23 10.13 5.31 3.17
CA ASP A 23 11.15 5.44 4.21
C ASP A 23 10.59 5.13 5.60
N GLU A 24 9.37 5.59 5.90
CA GLU A 24 8.67 5.28 7.15
C GLU A 24 8.44 3.77 7.30
N LEU A 25 7.96 3.12 6.22
CA LEU A 25 7.76 1.68 6.21
C LEU A 25 9.06 0.88 6.29
N ALA A 26 10.13 1.37 5.65
CA ALA A 26 11.45 0.77 5.71
C ALA A 26 11.99 0.77 7.15
N SER A 27 11.88 1.91 7.84
CA SER A 27 12.21 2.05 9.26
C SER A 27 11.41 1.07 10.12
N GLN A 28 10.08 1.03 9.95
CA GLN A 28 9.20 0.13 10.71
C GLN A 28 9.49 -1.36 10.47
N CYS A 29 9.84 -1.73 9.23
CA CYS A 29 10.13 -3.11 8.85
C CYS A 29 11.58 -3.54 9.11
N GLN A 30 12.45 -2.61 9.50
CA GLN A 30 13.91 -2.77 9.62
C GLN A 30 14.55 -3.30 8.34
N ILE A 31 14.15 -2.76 7.18
CA ILE A 31 14.74 -3.07 5.87
C ILE A 31 15.03 -1.78 5.11
N LYS A 32 15.68 -1.87 3.95
CA LYS A 32 15.92 -0.71 3.08
C LYS A 32 14.66 -0.33 2.28
N ALA A 33 14.50 0.97 2.00
CA ALA A 33 13.38 1.51 1.20
C ALA A 33 13.38 1.01 -0.26
N ASP A 34 14.56 0.71 -0.81
CA ASP A 34 14.71 0.07 -2.14
C ASP A 34 14.04 -1.30 -2.27
N GLY A 35 13.64 -1.90 -1.13
CA GLY A 35 12.88 -3.14 -1.09
C GLY A 35 11.38 -2.97 -1.31
N PHE A 36 10.88 -1.74 -1.46
CA PHE A 36 9.46 -1.43 -1.60
C PHE A 36 9.13 -0.95 -3.02
N THR A 37 7.88 -1.12 -3.42
CA THR A 37 7.32 -0.43 -4.60
C THR A 37 5.97 0.16 -4.23
N LEU A 38 5.64 1.29 -4.84
CA LEU A 38 4.35 1.96 -4.68
C LEU A 38 3.79 2.32 -6.05
N ASP A 39 2.67 1.69 -6.41
CA ASP A 39 1.98 1.89 -7.68
C ASP A 39 0.65 2.62 -7.47
N TRP A 40 0.40 3.65 -8.28
CA TRP A 40 -0.96 4.14 -8.50
C TRP A 40 -1.65 3.28 -9.55
N VAL A 41 -2.82 2.75 -9.21
CA VAL A 41 -3.60 1.93 -10.14
C VAL A 41 -4.86 2.69 -10.60
N PRO A 42 -4.88 3.18 -11.86
CA PRO A 42 -6.02 3.92 -12.38
C PRO A 42 -7.26 3.01 -12.41
N SER A 43 -8.33 3.47 -11.76
CA SER A 43 -9.58 2.71 -11.65
C SER A 43 -10.77 3.65 -11.43
N VAL A 44 -11.94 3.22 -11.89
CA VAL A 44 -13.22 3.91 -11.64
C VAL A 44 -14.15 2.91 -10.97
N SER A 45 -14.52 3.21 -9.72
CA SER A 45 -15.46 2.41 -8.95
C SER A 45 -16.89 2.86 -9.22
N TYR A 46 -17.82 1.92 -9.21
CA TYR A 46 -19.25 2.18 -9.40
C TYR A 46 -20.08 1.52 -8.28
N ARG A 47 -21.13 2.21 -7.84
CA ARG A 47 -22.15 1.68 -6.93
C ARG A 47 -23.52 2.19 -7.37
N ALA A 48 -24.48 1.28 -7.48
CA ALA A 48 -25.84 1.59 -7.93
C ALA A 48 -25.88 2.40 -9.25
N GLY A 49 -25.02 2.02 -10.21
CA GLY A 49 -24.93 2.68 -11.52
C GLY A 49 -24.26 4.05 -11.54
N LYS A 50 -23.71 4.52 -10.41
CA LYS A 50 -23.03 5.83 -10.31
C LYS A 50 -21.57 5.65 -9.93
N VAL A 51 -20.73 6.61 -10.34
CA VAL A 51 -19.33 6.66 -9.91
C VAL A 51 -19.29 6.76 -8.39
N ASP A 52 -18.56 5.85 -7.76
CA ASP A 52 -18.37 5.78 -6.32
C ASP A 52 -16.93 6.20 -5.99
N LYS A 53 -16.79 7.26 -5.19
CA LYS A 53 -15.49 7.77 -4.71
C LYS A 53 -15.34 7.61 -3.20
N THR A 54 -16.14 6.75 -2.55
CA THR A 54 -16.18 6.65 -1.08
C THR A 54 -15.07 5.76 -0.51
N PHE A 55 -14.50 4.87 -1.31
CA PHE A 55 -13.49 3.90 -0.88
C PHE A 55 -12.11 4.17 -1.46
N VAL A 56 -11.10 4.04 -0.61
CA VAL A 56 -9.69 3.85 -0.97
C VAL A 56 -9.33 2.40 -0.68
N GLN A 57 -8.62 1.78 -1.62
CA GLN A 57 -8.14 0.40 -1.48
C GLN A 57 -6.63 0.40 -1.59
N VAL A 58 -5.98 -0.18 -0.58
CA VAL A 58 -4.53 -0.41 -0.59
C VAL A 58 -4.26 -1.90 -0.51
N GLU A 59 -3.58 -2.42 -1.51
CA GLU A 59 -3.13 -3.82 -1.57
C GLU A 59 -1.66 -3.87 -1.17
N VAL A 60 -1.31 -4.73 -0.22
CA VAL A 60 0.07 -4.91 0.28
C VAL A 60 0.48 -6.36 0.06
N LEU A 61 1.19 -6.63 -1.04
CA LEU A 61 1.71 -7.97 -1.35
C LEU A 61 3.08 -8.10 -0.68
N TRP A 62 3.23 -8.96 0.32
CA TRP A 62 4.42 -8.96 1.16
C TRP A 62 4.77 -10.35 1.71
N PHE A 63 6.00 -10.54 2.15
CA PHE A 63 6.34 -11.68 2.99
C PHE A 63 5.80 -11.45 4.41
N PRO A 64 4.99 -12.36 4.96
CA PRO A 64 4.44 -12.21 6.29
C PRO A 64 5.52 -11.96 7.35
N LYS A 65 5.30 -10.96 8.19
CA LYS A 65 6.06 -10.69 9.42
C LYS A 65 5.18 -10.91 10.64
N ASP A 66 5.74 -10.66 11.82
CA ASP A 66 4.99 -10.67 13.08
C ASP A 66 3.72 -9.80 12.99
N PRO A 67 2.60 -10.23 13.61
CA PRO A 67 1.34 -9.50 13.57
C PRO A 67 1.44 -8.04 14.00
N GLU A 68 2.29 -7.72 14.98
CA GLU A 68 2.52 -6.36 15.47
C GLU A 68 3.15 -5.46 14.40
N ILE A 69 4.12 -5.99 13.64
CA ILE A 69 4.73 -5.26 12.53
C ILE A 69 3.69 -5.00 11.44
N ARG A 70 2.84 -6.00 11.14
CA ARG A 70 1.74 -5.84 10.18
C ARG A 70 0.79 -4.71 10.59
N HIS A 71 0.42 -4.66 11.87
CA HIS A 71 -0.48 -3.63 12.39
C HIS A 71 0.14 -2.24 12.31
N ALA A 72 1.41 -2.09 12.69
CA ALA A 72 2.11 -0.81 12.57
C ALA A 72 2.23 -0.33 11.11
N VAL A 73 2.55 -1.23 10.17
CA VAL A 73 2.57 -0.93 8.73
C VAL A 73 1.20 -0.45 8.23
N GLU A 74 0.13 -1.12 8.66
CA GLU A 74 -1.24 -0.73 8.32
C GLU A 74 -1.57 0.69 8.80
N GLN A 75 -1.19 1.03 10.04
CA GLN A 75 -1.42 2.35 10.61
C GLN A 75 -0.64 3.45 9.88
N ILE A 76 0.62 3.20 9.52
CA ILE A 76 1.46 4.15 8.75
C ILE A 76 0.81 4.43 7.38
N ILE A 77 0.43 3.38 6.64
CA ILE A 77 -0.23 3.52 5.33
C ILE A 77 -1.55 4.29 5.48
N ARG A 78 -2.37 3.92 6.48
CA ARG A 78 -3.65 4.58 6.75
C ARG A 78 -3.46 6.07 7.01
N GLN A 79 -2.49 6.43 7.84
CA GLN A 79 -2.22 7.83 8.17
C GLN A 79 -1.75 8.61 6.94
N ALA A 80 -0.87 8.04 6.12
CA ALA A 80 -0.40 8.67 4.89
C ALA A 80 -1.56 8.97 3.92
N VAL A 81 -2.48 8.02 3.75
CA VAL A 81 -3.68 8.20 2.91
C VAL A 81 -4.60 9.31 3.47
N LEU A 82 -4.85 9.32 4.78
CA LEU A 82 -5.70 10.33 5.43
C LEU A 82 -5.12 11.73 5.28
N THR A 83 -3.80 11.87 5.42
CA THR A 83 -3.09 13.16 5.28
C THR A 83 -3.14 13.69 3.84
N ALA A 84 -2.94 12.82 2.84
CA ALA A 84 -2.78 13.27 1.45
C ALA A 84 -4.08 13.51 0.68
N TYR A 85 -5.19 12.87 1.06
CA TYR A 85 -6.43 12.95 0.26
C TYR A 85 -7.65 13.45 1.02
N SER A 86 -8.17 12.68 1.99
CA SER A 86 -9.33 13.11 2.78
C SER A 86 -9.62 12.16 3.94
N PRO A 87 -10.03 12.69 5.12
CA PRO A 87 -10.42 11.88 6.27
C PRO A 87 -11.80 11.21 6.13
N GLU A 88 -12.62 11.61 5.16
CA GLU A 88 -14.00 11.13 5.03
C GLU A 88 -14.13 9.84 4.20
N LYS A 89 -13.01 9.25 3.76
CA LYS A 89 -13.01 8.03 2.93
C LYS A 89 -12.93 6.78 3.79
N HIS A 90 -13.65 5.75 3.37
CA HIS A 90 -13.44 4.41 3.90
C HIS A 90 -12.14 3.86 3.31
N ILE A 91 -11.18 3.51 4.16
CA ILE A 91 -9.88 2.97 3.73
C ILE A 91 -9.81 1.48 4.10
N SER A 92 -9.70 0.64 3.08
CA SER A 92 -9.44 -0.79 3.21
C SER A 92 -7.99 -1.08 2.84
N ILE A 93 -7.26 -1.72 3.75
CA ILE A 93 -5.86 -2.14 3.54
C ILE A 93 -5.82 -3.66 3.64
N MET A 94 -5.41 -4.33 2.55
CA MET A 94 -5.44 -5.79 2.43
C MET A 94 -4.02 -6.31 2.27
N PHE A 95 -3.60 -7.15 3.21
CA PHE A 95 -2.31 -7.83 3.15
C PHE A 95 -2.45 -9.16 2.44
N MET A 96 -1.68 -9.35 1.38
CA MET A 96 -1.58 -10.60 0.63
C MET A 96 -0.21 -11.22 0.90
N ALA A 97 -0.22 -12.39 1.53
CA ALA A 97 1.00 -13.13 1.82
C ALA A 97 1.62 -13.68 0.54
N LEU A 98 2.89 -13.39 0.31
CA LEU A 98 3.71 -13.99 -0.72
C LEU A 98 4.51 -15.16 -0.15
N THR A 99 4.74 -16.17 -0.98
CA THR A 99 5.61 -17.32 -0.67
C THR A 99 7.02 -17.02 -1.21
N PRO A 100 8.07 -16.96 -0.37
CA PRO A 100 9.43 -16.61 -0.80
C PRO A 100 9.95 -17.45 -1.99
N GLN A 101 9.71 -18.76 -1.96
CA GLN A 101 10.13 -19.70 -3.00
C GLN A 101 9.43 -19.49 -4.35
N CYS A 102 8.30 -18.77 -4.35
CA CYS A 102 7.51 -18.43 -5.53
C CYS A 102 7.76 -16.99 -6.01
N TYR A 103 8.58 -16.23 -5.29
CA TYR A 103 8.87 -14.83 -5.60
C TYR A 103 10.30 -14.70 -6.08
N TYR A 104 10.48 -14.26 -7.32
CA TYR A 104 11.78 -14.13 -7.96
C TYR A 104 12.11 -12.65 -8.20
N ARG A 105 13.35 -12.25 -7.89
CA ARG A 105 13.93 -10.96 -8.26
C ARG A 105 15.27 -11.21 -8.93
N ASP A 106 15.49 -10.59 -10.09
CA ASP A 106 16.72 -10.75 -10.87
C ASP A 106 17.10 -12.22 -11.15
N GLY A 107 16.07 -13.06 -11.34
CA GLY A 107 16.23 -14.50 -11.63
C GLY A 107 16.49 -15.39 -10.40
N GLN A 108 16.51 -14.84 -9.18
CA GLN A 108 16.69 -15.61 -7.94
C GLN A 108 15.47 -15.50 -7.03
N HIS A 109 15.07 -16.60 -6.39
CA HIS A 109 13.99 -16.58 -5.42
C HIS A 109 14.46 -16.18 -4.03
N PHE A 110 13.50 -15.87 -3.15
CA PHE A 110 13.75 -15.55 -1.75
C PHE A 110 13.57 -16.76 -0.84
#